data_AF-A0AAE6NJG3-F1
#
_entry.id   AF-A0AAE6NJG3-F1
#
_cell.length_a   1.000
_cell.length_b   1.000
_cell.length_c   1.000
_cell.angle_alpha   90.00
_cell.angle_beta   90.00
_cell.angle_gamma   90.00
#
_symmetry.space_group_name_H-M   'P 1'
#
loop_
_entity.id
_entity.type
_entity.pdbx_description
1 polymer ?
#
loop_
_entity_poly.entity_id
_entity_poly.type
_entity_poly.pdbx_seq_one_letter_code
_entity_poly.pdbx_strand_id
1 'polypeptide(L)' 'MNEQDSESLDSLRESSAFELAIKTAESKVEVLEILHEHDLSEEAFINRFPVLAKVAQGLSDVPDGTAPPV' A
#
# COMPACT_ATOMS: atom_id res chain seq x y z
N MET A 1 -7.03 12.77 32.72
CA MET A 1 -7.26 12.56 31.28
C MET A 1 -5.95 12.01 30.73
N ASN A 2 -5.96 10.81 30.15
CA ASN A 2 -4.76 10.19 29.60
C ASN A 2 -4.66 10.61 28.13
N GLU A 3 -3.97 11.71 27.87
CA GLU A 3 -3.82 12.32 26.54
C GLU A 3 -2.59 11.79 25.78
N GLN A 4 -1.96 10.71 26.26
CA GLN A 4 -0.76 10.13 25.65
C GLN A 4 -1.02 8.97 24.68
N ASP A 5 -2.27 8.53 24.52
CA ASP A 5 -2.62 7.44 23.60
C ASP A 5 -2.98 7.95 22.19
N SER A 6 -3.28 9.25 22.01
CA SER A 6 -3.76 9.74 20.71
C SER A 6 -2.69 9.68 19.62
N GLU A 7 -1.48 10.14 19.90
CA GLU A 7 -0.37 10.16 18.93
C GLU A 7 0.07 8.76 18.48
N SER A 8 0.07 7.78 19.40
CA SER A 8 0.39 6.39 19.05
C SER A 8 -0.73 5.72 18.29
N LEU A 9 -1.99 6.04 18.58
CA LEU A 9 -3.15 5.48 17.88
C LEU A 9 -3.33 6.06 16.48
N ASP A 10 -3.01 7.33 16.25
CA ASP A 10 -3.00 7.93 14.92
C ASP A 10 -1.92 7.27 14.05
N SER A 11 -0.69 7.11 14.55
CA SER A 11 0.38 6.45 13.79
C SER A 11 0.09 4.96 13.50
N LEU A 12 -0.54 4.24 14.44
CA LEU A 12 -0.98 2.85 14.24
C LEU A 12 -2.18 2.72 13.30
N ARG A 13 -3.08 3.72 13.29
CA ARG A 13 -4.23 3.76 12.38
C ARG A 13 -3.78 4.08 10.96
N GLU A 14 -2.86 5.02 10.81
CA GLU A 14 -2.26 5.37 9.52
C GLU A 14 -1.49 4.19 8.93
N SER A 15 -0.71 3.46 9.73
CA SER A 15 -0.02 2.25 9.24
C SER A 15 -1.01 1.14 8.88
N SER A 16 -2.07 0.94 9.66
CA SER A 16 -3.09 -0.07 9.34
C SER A 16 -3.91 0.29 8.10
N ALA A 17 -4.19 1.58 7.86
CA ALA A 17 -4.90 2.04 6.68
C ALA A 17 -4.05 1.87 5.43
N PHE A 18 -2.76 2.23 5.50
CA PHE A 18 -1.79 2.02 4.43
C PHE A 18 -1.64 0.52 4.07
N GLU A 19 -1.44 -0.34 5.08
CA GLU A 19 -1.35 -1.78 4.86
C GLU A 19 -2.62 -2.36 4.22
N LEU A 20 -3.79 -1.87 4.63
CA LEU A 20 -5.07 -2.30 4.07
C LEU A 20 -5.20 -1.84 2.62
N ALA A 21 -4.90 -0.57 2.32
CA ALA A 21 -4.96 0.00 0.98
C ALA A 21 -4.11 -0.80 -0.02
N ILE A 22 -2.88 -1.15 0.37
CA ILE A 22 -1.98 -1.95 -0.47
C ILE A 22 -2.51 -3.39 -0.66
N LYS A 23 -3.17 -3.97 0.34
CA LYS A 23 -3.77 -5.30 0.24
C LYS A 23 -5.07 -5.31 -0.56
N THR A 24 -5.79 -4.20 -0.59
CA THR A 24 -7.02 -4.03 -1.38
C THR A 24 -6.75 -3.58 -2.81
N ALA A 25 -5.55 -3.08 -3.09
CA ALA A 25 -5.16 -2.69 -4.44
C ALA A 25 -5.30 -3.88 -5.39
N GLU A 26 -5.99 -3.66 -6.50
CA GLU A 26 -6.25 -4.68 -7.52
C GLU A 26 -5.15 -4.66 -8.61
N SER A 27 -4.39 -3.55 -8.67
CA SER A 27 -3.30 -3.37 -9.63
C SER A 27 -2.06 -2.74 -9.00
N LYS A 28 -0.92 -2.96 -9.65
CA LYS A 28 0.35 -2.30 -9.30
C LYS A 28 0.25 -0.77 -9.42
N VAL A 29 -0.60 -0.25 -10.31
CA VAL A 29 -0.84 1.18 -10.47
C VAL A 29 -1.45 1.79 -9.20
N GLU A 30 -2.47 1.16 -8.63
CA GLU A 30 -3.07 1.60 -7.37
C GLU A 30 -2.06 1.58 -6.23
N VAL A 31 -1.21 0.54 -6.16
CA VAL A 31 -0.13 0.48 -5.18
C VAL A 31 0.78 1.71 -5.32
N LEU A 32 1.21 2.05 -6.53
CA LEU A 32 2.07 3.21 -6.78
C LEU A 32 1.38 4.54 -6.42
N GLU A 33 0.07 4.68 -6.66
CA GLU A 33 -0.70 5.85 -6.25
C GLU A 33 -0.75 6.01 -4.73
N ILE A 34 -1.00 4.91 -4.00
CA ILE A 34 -0.97 4.88 -2.53
C ILE A 34 0.43 5.26 -2.02
N LEU A 35 1.49 4.73 -2.63
CA LEU A 35 2.86 5.10 -2.26
C LEU A 35 3.11 6.59 -2.45
N HIS A 36 2.65 7.16 -3.57
CA HIS A 36 2.83 8.57 -3.87
C HIS A 36 2.04 9.49 -2.91
N GLU A 37 0.83 9.11 -2.51
CA GLU A 37 0.03 9.83 -1.50
C GLU A 37 0.76 9.90 -0.15
N HIS A 38 1.52 8.86 0.19
CA HIS A 38 2.31 8.78 1.40
C HIS A 38 3.76 9.30 1.27
N ASP A 39 4.12 9.95 0.15
CA ASP A 39 5.49 10.41 -0.16
C ASP A 39 6.54 9.27 -0.06
N LEU A 40 6.14 8.05 -0.40
CA LEU A 40 6.98 6.85 -0.36
C LEU A 40 7.40 6.44 -1.77
N SER A 41 8.69 6.15 -1.93
CA SER A 41 9.23 5.55 -3.15
C SER A 41 9.03 4.03 -3.15
N GLU A 42 8.90 3.42 -4.33
CA GLU A 42 8.78 1.95 -4.47
C GLU A 42 9.93 1.22 -3.75
N GLU A 43 11.17 1.72 -3.88
CA GLU A 43 12.35 1.14 -3.23
C GLU A 43 12.28 1.22 -1.70
N ALA A 44 11.81 2.36 -1.17
CA ALA A 44 11.59 2.54 0.26
C ALA A 44 10.46 1.63 0.77
N PHE A 45 9.40 1.46 -0.01
CA PHE A 45 8.31 0.55 0.27
C PHE A 45 8.77 -0.91 0.31
N ILE A 46 9.58 -1.36 -0.67
CA ILE A 46 10.12 -2.72 -0.69
C ILE A 46 11.02 -2.97 0.53
N ASN A 47 11.84 -1.99 0.90
CA ASN A 47 12.76 -2.11 2.04
C ASN A 47 12.01 -2.09 3.39
N ARG A 48 11.01 -1.22 3.54
CA ARG A 48 10.27 -1.03 4.79
C ARG A 48 9.13 -2.04 4.96
N PHE A 49 8.53 -2.49 3.86
CA PHE A 49 7.38 -3.39 3.81
C PHE A 49 7.57 -4.54 2.79
N PRO A 50 8.58 -5.42 2.98
CA PRO A 50 8.86 -6.51 2.04
C PRO A 50 7.70 -7.50 1.88
N VAL A 51 6.83 -7.62 2.89
CA VAL A 51 5.63 -8.47 2.84
C VAL A 51 4.59 -7.88 1.90
N LEU A 52 4.29 -6.58 2.02
CA LEU A 52 3.35 -5.90 1.14
C LEU A 52 3.90 -5.80 -0.28
N ALA A 53 5.20 -5.59 -0.44
CA ALA A 53 5.84 -5.57 -1.75
C ALA A 53 5.69 -6.91 -2.49
N LYS A 54 5.72 -8.04 -1.78
CA LYS A 54 5.43 -9.35 -2.39
C LYS A 54 3.97 -9.48 -2.84
N VAL A 55 3.03 -8.90 -2.09
CA VAL A 55 1.61 -8.86 -2.47
C VAL A 55 1.46 -8.01 -3.73
N ALA A 56 2.01 -6.80 -3.72
CA ALA A 56 2.00 -5.87 -4.86
C ALA A 56 2.69 -6.44 -6.11
N GLN A 57 3.76 -7.22 -5.94
CA GLN A 57 4.46 -7.90 -7.03
C GLN A 57 3.61 -9.01 -7.67
N GLY A 58 2.64 -9.55 -6.94
CA GLY A 58 1.65 -10.50 -7.47
C GLY A 58 0.47 -9.85 -8.18
N LEU A 59 0.33 -8.51 -8.11
CA LEU A 59 -0.73 -7.78 -8.79
C LEU A 59 -0.36 -7.55 -10.26
N SER A 60 -1.35 -7.60 -11.13
CA SER A 60 -1.17 -7.24 -12.53
C SER A 60 -0.91 -5.74 -12.67
N ASP A 61 0.03 -5.40 -13.56
CA ASP A 61 0.29 -4.01 -13.96
C ASP A 61 -0.91 -3.42 -14.75
N VAL A 62 -1.69 -4.30 -15.37
CA VAL A 62 -2.95 -3.96 -16.03
C VAL A 62 -4.12 -4.14 -15.06
N PRO A 63 -4.99 -3.12 -14.87
CA PRO A 63 -6.26 -3.33 -14.19
C PRO A 63 -7.04 -4.41 -14.94
N ASP A 64 -7.58 -5.37 -14.19
CA ASP A 64 -8.32 -6.52 -14.70
C ASP A 64 -9.47 -6.03 -15.61
N GLY A 65 -9.23 -6.09 -16.92
CA GLY A 65 -9.98 -5.31 -17.90
C GLY A 65 -9.34 -5.29 -19.28
N THR A 66 -8.05 -5.65 -19.39
CA THR A 66 -7.40 -5.84 -20.69
C THR A 66 -6.52 -7.09 -20.70
N ALA A 67 -7.12 -8.27 -20.49
CA ALA A 67 -6.52 -9.47 -21.05
C ALA A 67 -6.58 -9.33 -22.59
N PRO A 68 -5.46 -9.32 -23.33
CA PRO A 68 -5.53 -9.30 -24.77
C PRO A 68 -6.23 -10.60 -25.22
N PRO A 69 -7.33 -10.54 -26.01
CA PRO A 69 -7.81 -11.75 -26.64
C PRO A 69 -6.72 -12.28 -27.57
N VAL A 70 -6.47 -13.59 -27.46
CA VAL A 70 -5.58 -14.41 -28.28
C VAL A 70 -5.68 -14.13 -29.79
#